data_AF-A0A8S2X668-F1
#
_entry.id   AF-A0A8S2X668-F1
#
_cell.length_a   1.000
_cell.length_b   1.000
_cell.length_c   1.000
_cell.angle_alpha   90.00
_cell.angle_beta   90.00
_cell.angle_gamma   90.00
#
_symmetry.space_group_name_H-M   'P 1'
#
loop_
_entity.id
_entity.type
_entity.pdbx_description
1 polymer ?
#
loop_
_entity_poly.entity_id
_entity_poly.type
_entity_poly.pdbx_seq_one_letter_code
_entity_poly.pdbx_strand_id
1 'polypeptide(L)' 'MRLTPVPLFFYKHPAEAVEYSGLSGLITHGDKKAYDACRYYGALIVAAVNGVEKK' A
#
# COMPACT_ATOMS: atom_id res chain seq x y z
N MET A 1 -5.02 -6.66 -9.00
CA MET A 1 -4.74 -6.53 -7.56
C MET A 1 -3.62 -7.50 -7.17
N ARG A 2 -2.37 -7.02 -7.11
CA ARG A 2 -1.14 -7.78 -6.79
C ARG A 2 -0.30 -7.09 -5.70
N LEU A 3 -0.96 -6.30 -4.85
CA LEU A 3 -0.31 -5.23 -4.07
C LEU A 3 0.58 -5.74 -2.93
N THR A 4 0.16 -6.80 -2.24
CA THR A 4 0.69 -7.23 -0.93
C THR A 4 2.22 -7.29 -0.77
N PRO A 5 3.02 -7.71 -1.78
CA PRO A 5 4.48 -7.71 -1.63
C PRO A 5 5.10 -6.35 -1.29
N VAL A 6 4.54 -5.25 -1.82
CA VAL A 6 5.07 -3.90 -1.61
C VAL A 6 4.94 -3.42 -0.15
N PRO A 7 3.74 -3.37 0.46
CA PRO A 7 3.60 -2.94 1.85
C PRO A 7 4.28 -3.89 2.84
N LEU A 8 4.43 -5.18 2.51
CA LEU A 8 5.19 -6.13 3.36
C LEU A 8 6.70 -5.89 3.31
N PHE A 9 7.25 -5.54 2.14
CA PHE A 9 8.68 -5.23 2.04
C PHE A 9 9.03 -3.96 2.81
N PHE A 10 8.21 -2.92 2.70
CA PHE A 10 8.43 -1.60 3.31
C PHE A 10 7.76 -1.41 4.69
N TYR A 11 7.30 -2.46 5.36
CA TYR A 11 6.47 -2.33 6.57
C TYR A 11 7.11 -1.52 7.72
N LYS A 12 8.45 -1.47 7.79
CA LYS A 12 9.23 -0.67 8.74
C LYS A 12 9.33 0.81 8.37
N HIS A 13 8.93 1.17 7.15
CA HIS A 13 8.94 2.52 6.60
C HIS A 13 7.55 2.86 6.03
N PRO A 14 6.55 3.16 6.88
CA PRO A 14 5.15 3.30 6.45
C PRO A 14 4.91 4.31 5.33
N ALA A 15 5.65 5.42 5.32
CA ALA A 15 5.55 6.43 4.26
C ALA A 15 5.97 5.86 2.89
N GLU A 16 7.09 5.14 2.84
CA GLU A 16 7.58 4.47 1.63
C GLU A 16 6.62 3.36 1.21
N ALA A 17 6.10 2.57 2.16
CA ALA A 17 5.14 1.51 1.88
C ALA A 17 3.87 2.04 1.20
N VAL A 18 3.35 3.19 1.66
CA VAL A 18 2.17 3.83 1.06
C VAL A 18 2.49 4.38 -0.32
N GLU A 19 3.60 5.10 -0.48
CA GLU A 19 3.98 5.71 -1.75
C GLU A 19 4.24 4.65 -2.84
N TYR A 20 5.07 3.66 -2.53
CA TYR A 20 5.38 2.58 -3.48
C TYR A 20 4.18 1.68 -3.78
N SER A 21 3.22 1.56 -2.84
CA SER A 21 1.96 0.88 -3.11
C SER A 21 1.17 1.58 -4.22
N GLY A 22 1.10 2.92 -4.19
CA GLY A 22 0.48 3.72 -5.25
C GLY A 22 1.20 3.56 -6.59
N LEU A 23 2.52 3.76 -6.59
CA LEU A 23 3.35 3.69 -7.81
C LEU A 23 3.27 2.31 -8.47
N SER A 24 3.25 1.22 -7.68
CA SER A 24 3.09 -0.14 -8.19
C SER A 24 1.73 -0.39 -8.85
N GLY A 25 0.69 0.39 -8.52
CA GLY A 25 -0.61 0.33 -9.19
C GLY A 25 -0.56 0.95 -10.59
N LEU A 26 0.07 2.13 -10.69
CA LEU A 26 0.14 2.94 -11.91
C LEU A 26 0.80 2.23 -13.09
N ILE A 27 1.77 1.34 -12.83
CA ILE A 27 2.47 0.59 -13.90
C ILE A 27 1.57 -0.40 -14.66
N THR A 28 0.36 -0.67 -14.16
CA THR A 28 -0.62 -1.55 -14.84
C THR A 28 -1.96 -0.89 -15.04
N HIS A 29 -2.36 -0.01 -14.12
CA HIS A 29 -3.63 0.70 -14.14
C HIS A 29 -3.31 2.20 -13.95
N GLY A 30 -3.17 2.94 -15.05
CA GLY A 30 -2.78 4.36 -15.06
C GLY A 30 -3.87 5.34 -14.59
N ASP A 31 -4.77 4.90 -13.71
CA ASP A 31 -5.89 5.69 -13.20
C ASP A 31 -5.59 6.21 -11.78
N LYS A 32 -5.98 7.46 -11.51
CA LYS A 32 -5.77 8.09 -10.21
C LYS A 32 -6.48 7.36 -9.06
N LYS A 33 -7.68 6.82 -9.29
CA LYS A 33 -8.39 6.01 -8.29
C LYS A 33 -7.65 4.72 -7.99
N ALA A 34 -7.01 4.10 -8.97
CA ALA A 34 -6.20 2.90 -8.76
C ALA A 34 -4.96 3.23 -7.91
N TYR A 35 -4.31 4.36 -8.19
CA TYR A 35 -3.20 4.89 -7.37
C TYR A 35 -3.63 5.11 -5.92
N ASP A 36 -4.70 5.88 -5.69
CA ASP A 36 -5.18 6.21 -4.35
C ASP A 36 -5.70 4.96 -3.60
N ALA A 37 -6.38 4.04 -4.30
CA ALA A 37 -6.83 2.77 -3.72
C ALA A 37 -5.65 1.90 -3.25
N CYS A 38 -4.56 1.84 -4.03
CA CYS A 38 -3.37 1.08 -3.63
C CYS A 38 -2.67 1.74 -2.44
N ARG A 39 -2.57 3.08 -2.39
CA ARG A 39 -2.03 3.80 -1.22
C ARG A 39 -2.82 3.50 0.04
N TYR A 40 -4.14 3.61 -0.05
CA TYR A 40 -5.04 3.35 1.07
C TYR A 40 -4.92 1.89 1.55
N TYR A 41 -5.00 0.93 0.64
CA TYR A 41 -4.91 -0.48 1.02
C TYR A 41 -3.52 -0.87 1.55
N GLY A 42 -2.45 -0.29 0.97
CA GLY A 42 -1.10 -0.44 1.48
C GLY A 42 -0.95 0.05 2.92
N ALA A 43 -1.53 1.21 3.25
CA ALA A 43 -1.54 1.74 4.61
C ALA A 43 -2.24 0.78 5.60
N LEU A 44 -3.38 0.20 5.20
CA LEU A 44 -4.10 -0.76 6.03
C LEU A 44 -3.28 -2.04 6.31
N ILE A 45 -2.58 -2.56 5.29
CA ILE A 45 -1.71 -3.73 5.44
C ILE A 45 -0.54 -3.41 6.39
N VAL A 46 0.11 -2.25 6.21
CA VAL A 46 1.21 -1.80 7.08
C VAL A 46 0.74 -1.66 8.52
N ALA A 47 -0.45 -1.06 8.74
CA ALA A 47 -1.03 -0.92 10.07
C ALA A 47 -1.27 -2.30 10.71
N ALA A 48 -1.88 -3.24 9.98
CA ALA A 48 -2.13 -4.59 10.47
C ALA A 48 -0.84 -5.34 10.84
N VAL A 49 0.21 -5.24 10.01
CA VAL A 49 1.52 -5.87 10.28
C VAL A 49 2.20 -5.25 11.50
N ASN A 50 1.97 -3.96 11.76
CA ASN A 50 2.46 -3.26 12.96
C ASN A 50 1.56 -3.45 14.20
N GLY A 51 0.58 -4.37 14.15
CA GLY A 51 -0.27 -4.70 15.29
C GLY A 51 -1.38 -3.68 15.58
N VAL A 52 -1.68 -2.78 14.64
CA VAL A 52 -2.81 -1.85 14.77
C VAL A 52 -4.11 -2.61 14.57
N GLU A 53 -5.02 -2.51 15.54
CA GLU A 53 -6.33 -3.14 15.49
C GLU A 53 -7.27 -2.46 14.47
N LYS A 54 -8.24 -3.22 13.95
CA LYS A 54 -9.17 -2.78 12.90
C LYS A 54 -10.12 -1.64 13.33
N LYS A 55 -10.47 -1.58 14.62
CA LYS A 55 -11.58 -0.81 15.23
C LYS A 55 -12.72 -0.45 14.28
#